data_AF-A0A7L3IZF8-F1
#
_entry.id   AF-A0A7L3IZF8-F1
#
_cell.length_a   1.000
_cell.length_b   1.000
_cell.length_c   1.000
_cell.angle_alpha   90.00
_cell.angle_beta   90.00
_cell.angle_gamma   90.00
#
_symmetry.space_group_name_H-M   'P 1'
#
loop_
_entity.id
_entity.type
_entity.pdbx_description
1 polymer ?
#
loop_
_entity_poly.entity_id
_entity_poly.type
_entity_poly.pdbx_seq_one_letter_code
_entity_poly.pdbx_strand_id
1 'polypeptide(L)' 'SPAAAGKLLVILVEGSHWLSMKKVLVELSKRGREIVVIAPDSKMLTDSSGIYELKTYPVPFKKEEMEELTR' A
#
# COMPACT_ATOMS: atom_id res chain seq x y z
N SER A 1 24.27 -12.43 -15.49
CA SER A 1 23.92 -12.01 -14.13
C SER A 1 22.48 -12.38 -13.84
N PRO A 2 22.12 -12.86 -12.64
CA PRO A 2 20.70 -12.98 -12.30
C PRO A 2 20.09 -11.59 -12.42
N ALA A 3 18.96 -11.47 -13.11
CA ALA A 3 18.24 -10.20 -13.15
C ALA A 3 17.81 -9.87 -11.72
N ALA A 4 18.36 -8.80 -11.15
CA ALA A 4 17.92 -8.32 -9.85
C ALA A 4 16.42 -8.01 -9.96
N ALA A 5 15.62 -8.59 -9.06
CA ALA A 5 14.20 -8.27 -9.00
C ALA A 5 14.06 -6.75 -8.75
N GLY A 6 13.43 -6.04 -9.68
CA GLY A 6 13.33 -4.59 -9.64
C GLY A 6 12.49 -4.06 -8.49
N LYS A 7 12.64 -2.76 -8.20
CA LYS A 7 11.82 -2.06 -7.19
C LYS A 7 10.46 -1.66 -7.78
N LEU A 8 9.39 -1.80 -7.00
CA LEU A 8 8.03 -1.41 -7.36
C LEU A 8 7.52 -0.31 -6.44
N LEU A 9 7.04 0.79 -7.04
CA LEU A 9 6.30 1.82 -6.34
C LEU A 9 4.80 1.64 -6.55
N VAL A 10 4.03 1.71 -5.48
CA VAL A 10 2.57 1.59 -5.48
C VAL A 10 1.99 2.81 -4.78
N ILE A 11 0.97 3.43 -5.36
CA ILE A 11 0.26 4.55 -4.75
C ILE A 11 -1.13 4.07 -4.37
N LEU A 12 -1.46 4.22 -3.10
CA LEU A 12 -2.77 3.93 -2.56
C LEU A 12 -3.62 5.18 -2.60
N VAL A 13 -4.79 5.09 -3.24
CA VAL A 13 -5.80 6.13 -3.24
C VAL A 13 -7.01 5.62 -2.47
N GLU A 14 -7.61 6.48 -1.67
CA GLU A 14 -8.80 6.19 -0.87
C GLU A 14 -9.95 5.70 -1.77
N GLY A 15 -10.66 4.63 -1.37
CA GLY A 15 -11.69 3.97 -2.20
C GLY A 15 -11.17 3.00 -3.27
N SER A 16 -9.85 2.78 -3.38
CA SER A 16 -9.28 1.79 -4.29
C SER A 16 -9.55 0.33 -3.85
N HIS A 17 -9.52 -0.62 -4.79
CA HIS A 17 -9.62 -2.07 -4.52
C HIS A 17 -8.35 -2.63 -3.84
N TRP A 18 -7.97 -2.07 -2.69
CA TRP A 18 -6.74 -2.42 -1.99
C TRP A 18 -6.66 -3.89 -1.61
N LEU A 19 -7.77 -4.52 -1.22
CA LEU A 19 -7.81 -5.95 -0.90
C LEU A 19 -7.37 -6.82 -2.09
N SER A 20 -7.75 -6.42 -3.31
CA SER A 20 -7.30 -7.08 -4.53
C SER A 20 -5.82 -6.80 -4.81
N MET A 21 -5.39 -5.54 -4.63
CA MET A 21 -3.97 -5.17 -4.81
C MET A 21 -3.05 -5.90 -3.85
N LYS A 22 -3.45 -6.11 -2.59
CA LYS A 22 -2.67 -6.84 -1.58
C LYS A 22 -2.24 -8.22 -2.07
N LYS A 23 -3.12 -8.95 -2.78
CA LYS A 23 -2.78 -10.27 -3.36
C LYS A 23 -1.67 -10.17 -4.41
N VAL A 24 -1.69 -9.13 -5.24
CA VAL A 24 -0.66 -8.87 -6.24
C VAL A 24 0.68 -8.56 -5.56
N LEU A 25 0.67 -7.71 -4.52
CA LEU A 25 1.90 -7.34 -3.79
C LEU A 25 2.54 -8.55 -3.10
N VAL A 26 1.74 -9.45 -2.52
CA VAL A 26 2.23 -10.71 -1.94
C VAL A 26 3.00 -11.52 -2.97
N GLU A 27 2.42 -11.71 -4.16
CA GLU A 27 3.03 -12.52 -5.22
C GLU A 27 4.30 -11.87 -5.78
N LEU A 28 4.33 -10.55 -5.89
CA LEU A 28 5.51 -9.81 -6.35
C LEU A 28 6.64 -9.81 -5.32
N SER A 29 6.33 -9.72 -4.02
CA SER A 29 7.29 -9.84 -2.93
C SER A 29 7.94 -11.24 -2.90
N LYS A 30 7.16 -12.31 -3.09
CA LYS A 30 7.68 -13.69 -3.22
C LYS A 30 8.66 -13.87 -4.38
N ARG A 31 8.56 -13.03 -5.42
CA ARG A 31 9.48 -13.00 -6.58
C ARG A 31 10.74 -12.16 -6.31
N GLY A 32 10.95 -11.73 -5.07
CA GLY A 32 12.09 -10.94 -4.64
C GLY A 32 11.99 -9.45 -4.94
N ARG A 33 10.83 -8.93 -5.38
CA ARG A 33 10.69 -7.49 -5.62
C ARG A 33 10.65 -6.74 -4.29
N GLU A 34 11.44 -5.67 -4.22
CA GLU A 34 11.30 -4.65 -3.18
C GLU A 34 10.09 -3.77 -3.52
N ILE A 35 9.17 -3.60 -2.58
CA ILE A 35 7.91 -2.89 -2.80
C ILE A 35 7.84 -1.73 -1.82
N VAL A 36 7.55 -0.53 -2.34
CA VAL A 36 7.24 0.67 -1.57
C VAL A 36 5.81 1.08 -1.87
N VAL A 37 4.99 1.20 -0.83
CA VAL A 37 3.62 1.70 -0.90
C VAL A 37 3.60 3.11 -0.33
N ILE A 38 3.02 4.05 -1.07
CA ILE A 38 2.73 5.41 -0.61
C ILE A 38 1.22 5.50 -0.38
N ALA A 39 0.81 6.02 0.77
CA ALA A 39 -0.60 6.19 1.13
C ALA A 39 -0.82 7.50 1.91
N PRO A 40 -2.04 8.06 1.93
CA PRO A 40 -2.34 9.17 2.84
C PRO A 40 -2.17 8.71 4.30
N ASP A 41 -1.82 9.62 5.20
CA ASP A 41 -1.71 9.34 6.64
C ASP A 41 -3.08 9.00 7.28
N SER A 42 -4.18 9.45 6.67
CA SER A 42 -5.56 9.07 7.00
C SER A 42 -5.94 7.62 6.67
N LYS A 43 -5.06 6.85 6.00
CA LYS A 43 -5.38 5.52 5.45
C LYS A 43 -5.98 4.55 6.49
N MET A 44 -6.86 3.68 6.02
CA MET A 44 -7.44 2.57 6.80
C MET A 44 -6.80 1.20 6.51
N LEU A 45 -5.47 1.09 6.59
CA LEU A 45 -4.78 -0.18 6.35
C LEU A 45 -4.41 -0.86 7.66
N THR A 46 -4.82 -2.12 7.85
CA THR A 46 -4.61 -2.87 9.09
C THR A 46 -3.30 -3.66 9.17
N ASP A 47 -2.58 -3.89 8.06
CA ASP A 47 -1.35 -4.71 8.10
C ASP A 47 -0.26 -4.29 7.10
N SER A 48 0.91 -3.91 7.63
CA SER A 48 2.20 -4.06 6.93
C SER A 48 2.77 -5.43 7.27
N SER A 49 2.36 -6.45 6.54
CA SER A 49 2.74 -7.86 6.76
C SER A 49 4.22 -8.17 6.43
N GLY A 50 5.10 -7.16 6.45
CA GLY A 50 6.50 -7.26 6.01
C GLY A 50 6.67 -7.38 4.49
N ILE A 51 5.58 -7.29 3.72
CA ILE A 51 5.54 -7.50 2.27
C ILE A 51 6.04 -6.27 1.49
N TYR A 52 5.91 -5.08 2.09
CA TYR A 52 6.26 -3.80 1.48
C TYR A 52 6.67 -2.78 2.57
N GLU A 53 7.51 -1.82 2.18
CA GLU A 53 7.74 -0.59 2.95
C GLU A 53 6.56 0.36 2.76
N LEU A 54 6.07 0.97 3.84
CA LEU A 54 4.94 1.89 3.80
C LEU A 54 5.40 3.31 4.13
N LYS A 55 5.18 4.24 3.19
CA LYS A 55 5.39 5.68 3.38
C LYS A 55 4.06 6.41 3.39
N THR A 56 3.95 7.45 4.20
CA THR A 56 2.76 8.29 4.28
C THR A 56 3.02 9.72 3.85
N TYR A 57 1.97 10.38 3.36
CA TYR A 57 1.94 11.81 3.10
C TYR A 57 0.73 12.45 3.79
N PRO A 58 0.83 13.72 4.23
CA PRO A 58 -0.26 14.39 4.91
C PRO A 58 -1.41 14.73 3.96
N VAL A 59 -2.64 14.60 4.45
CA VAL A 59 -3.86 15.03 3.76
C VAL A 59 -4.71 15.94 4.66
N PRO A 60 -5.58 16.81 4.10
CA PRO A 60 -6.35 17.77 4.88
C PRO A 60 -7.54 17.17 5.64
N PHE A 61 -7.73 15.85 5.56
CA PHE A 61 -8.84 15.12 6.17
C PHE A 61 -8.32 14.04 7.11
N LYS A 62 -9.09 13.74 8.15
CA LYS A 62 -8.73 12.75 9.18
C LYS A 62 -9.18 11.34 8.81
N LYS A 63 -8.59 10.34 9.46
CA LYS A 63 -8.98 8.94 9.32
C LYS A 63 -10.45 8.71 9.69
N GLU A 64 -10.92 9.37 10.75
CA GLU A 64 -12.30 9.27 11.24
C GLU A 64 -13.31 9.81 10.21
N GLU A 65 -12.96 10.87 9.48
CA GLU A 65 -13.78 11.45 8.42
C GLU A 65 -13.92 10.47 7.24
N MET A 66 -12.83 9.77 6.90
CA MET A 66 -12.86 8.70 5.89
C MET A 66 -13.62 7.45 6.34
N GLU A 67 -13.54 7.09 7.62
CA GLU A 67 -14.32 6.00 8.23
C GLU A 67 -15.82 6.25 8.15
N GLU A 68 -16.25 7.50 8.36
CA GLU A 68 -17.66 7.89 8.26
C GLU A 68 -18.18 7.87 6.83
N LEU A 69 -17.34 8.25 5.85
CA LEU A 69 -17.66 8.20 4.42
C LEU A 69 -17.75 6.77 3.84
N THR A 70 -17.18 5.77 4.53
CA THR A 70 -17.07 4.39 4.04
C THR A 70 -17.88 3.37 4.84
N ARG A 71 -18.63 3.82 5.87
CA ARG A 71 -19.68 3.04 6.56
C ARG A 71 -20.97 2.98 5.76
#